data_AF-A0A927CAJ9-F1
#
_entry.id   AF-A0A927CAJ9-F1
#
_cell.length_a   1.000
_cell.length_b   1.000
_cell.length_c   1.000
_cell.angle_alpha   90.00
_cell.angle_beta   90.00
_cell.angle_gamma   90.00
#
_symmetry.space_group_name_H-M   'P 1'
#
loop_
_entity.id
_entity.type
_entity.pdbx_description
1 polymer ?
#
loop_
_entity_poly.entity_id
_entity_poly.type
_entity_poly.pdbx_seq_one_letter_code
_entity_poly.pdbx_strand_id
1 'polypeptide(L)' 'MNIQWQLPDNSTWETNVPSINQLLFALEVVDAVSIQGVSYQTVQKQLVVQDDHIYVAVSLVHRMAEGH' A
#
# COMPACT_ATOMS: atom_id res chain seq x y z
N MET A 1 9.67 9.95 2.54
CA MET A 1 9.54 8.52 2.22
C MET A 1 8.10 8.27 1.84
N ASN A 2 7.84 7.33 0.95
CA ASN A 2 6.50 7.13 0.41
C ASN A 2 6.04 5.69 0.57
N ILE A 3 4.72 5.51 0.63
CA ILE A 3 4.06 4.25 0.34
C ILE A 3 3.47 4.38 -1.07
N GLN A 4 3.79 3.44 -1.94
CA GLN A 4 3.22 3.30 -3.27
C GLN A 4 2.17 2.19 -3.24
N TRP A 5 0.92 2.56 -3.44
CA TRP A 5 -0.21 1.65 -3.52
C TRP A 5 -0.43 1.30 -4.99
N GLN A 6 -0.15 0.06 -5.37
CA GLN A 6 -0.40 -0.46 -6.71
C GLN A 6 -1.84 -0.96 -6.78
N LEU A 7 -2.66 -0.25 -7.53
CA LEU A 7 -4.09 -0.51 -7.71
C LEU A 7 -4.32 -1.67 -8.69
N PRO A 8 -5.51 -2.31 -8.69
CA PRO A 8 -5.81 -3.46 -9.55
C PRO A 8 -5.75 -3.16 -11.05
N ASP A 9 -5.86 -1.89 -11.44
CA ASP A 9 -5.78 -1.40 -12.82
C ASP A 9 -4.35 -1.05 -13.24
N ASN A 10 -3.35 -1.43 -12.44
CA ASN A 10 -1.92 -1.09 -12.58
C ASN A 10 -1.58 0.40 -12.40
N SER A 11 -2.53 1.23 -11.96
CA SER A 11 -2.21 2.59 -11.56
C SER A 11 -1.56 2.63 -10.17
N THR A 12 -0.84 3.71 -9.88
CA THR A 12 -0.16 3.89 -8.59
C THR A 12 -0.74 5.10 -7.87
N TRP A 13 -1.06 4.92 -6.59
CA TRP A 13 -1.38 6.02 -5.68
C TRP A 13 -0.26 6.17 -4.64
N GLU A 14 0.10 7.40 -4.27
CA GLU A 14 1.21 7.65 -3.35
C GLU A 14 0.76 8.33 -2.07
N THR A 15 1.29 7.85 -0.94
CA THR A 15 1.17 8.52 0.36
C THR A 15 2.55 8.90 0.85
N ASN A 16 2.74 10.18 1.17
CA ASN A 16 3.94 10.61 1.87
C ASN A 16 3.83 10.24 3.35
N VAL A 17 4.88 9.62 3.90
CA VAL A 17 4.98 9.30 5.32
C VAL A 17 6.15 10.06 5.95
N PRO A 18 5.93 10.65 7.15
CA PRO A 18 6.90 11.51 7.81
C PRO A 18 8.10 10.76 8.41
N SER A 19 8.00 9.45 8.63
CA SER A 19 9.07 8.66 9.26
C SER A 19 9.11 7.20 8.81
N ILE A 20 10.29 6.57 8.97
CA ILE A 20 10.52 5.16 8.61
C ILE A 20 9.68 4.21 9.46
N ASN A 21 9.36 4.59 10.71
CA ASN A 21 8.51 3.79 11.59
C ASN A 21 7.09 3.65 11.05
N GLN A 22 6.52 4.71 10.46
CA GLN A 22 5.19 4.63 9.83
C GLN A 22 5.22 3.78 8.56
N LEU A 23 6.31 3.84 7.81
CA LEU A 23 6.54 3.02 6.63
C LEU A 23 6.62 1.52 6.99
N LEU A 24 7.37 1.19 8.04
CA LEU A 24 7.48 -0.19 8.57
C LEU A 24 6.16 -0.67 9.19
N PHE A 25 5.43 0.20 9.89
CA PHE A 25 4.09 -0.12 10.38
C PHE A 25 3.14 -0.49 9.24
N ALA A 26 3.16 0.27 8.14
CA ALA A 26 2.35 -0.05 6.97
C ALA A 26 2.73 -1.41 6.36
N LEU A 27 4.03 -1.71 6.29
CA LEU A 27 4.55 -3.00 5.84
C LEU A 27 4.08 -4.16 6.74
N GLU A 28 4.02 -3.96 8.05
CA GLU A 28 3.72 -5.02 9.00
C GLU A 28 2.22 -5.29 9.12
N VAL A 29 1.39 -4.25 9.28
CA VAL A 29 0.01 -4.41 9.80
C VAL A 29 -1.10 -3.96 8.85
N VAL A 30 -0.81 -3.27 7.74
CA VAL A 30 -1.88 -2.75 6.87
C VAL A 30 -2.40 -3.81 5.93
N ASP A 31 -3.51 -4.44 6.30
CA ASP A 31 -4.12 -5.51 5.50
C ASP A 31 -5.27 -5.04 4.60
N ALA A 32 -5.76 -3.82 4.82
CA ALA A 32 -6.75 -3.18 3.97
C ALA A 32 -6.60 -1.65 4.02
N VAL A 33 -6.99 -0.99 2.93
CA VAL A 33 -6.96 0.47 2.80
C VAL A 33 -8.19 0.96 2.02
N SER A 34 -8.66 2.16 2.34
CA SER A 34 -9.69 2.84 1.56
C SER A 34 -9.07 4.01 0.81
N ILE A 35 -9.17 4.01 -0.52
CA ILE A 35 -8.64 5.06 -1.40
C ILE A 35 -9.81 5.59 -2.22
N GLN A 36 -10.07 6.90 -2.11
CA GLN A 36 -11.18 7.57 -2.80
C GLN A 36 -12.55 6.90 -2.58
N GLY A 37 -12.78 6.36 -1.37
CA GLY A 37 -14.03 5.68 -1.01
C GLY A 37 -14.14 4.22 -1.48
N VAL A 38 -13.15 3.70 -2.21
CA VAL A 38 -13.08 2.30 -2.61
C VAL A 38 -12.19 1.54 -1.63
N SER A 39 -12.69 0.42 -1.13
CA SER A 39 -11.96 -0.45 -0.20
C SER A 39 -11.16 -1.51 -0.95
N TYR A 40 -9.89 -1.63 -0.59
CA TYR A 40 -8.96 -2.59 -1.13
C TYR A 40 -8.38 -3.47 -0.03
N GLN A 41 -8.04 -4.70 -0.40
CA GLN A 41 -7.29 -5.62 0.43
C GLN A 41 -5.84 -5.65 -0.05
N THR A 42 -4.90 -5.66 0.89
CA THR A 42 -3.49 -5.82 0.60
C THR A 42 -3.19 -7.27 0.26
N VAL A 43 -2.49 -7.52 -0.86
CA VAL A 43 -2.05 -8.86 -1.25
C VAL A 43 -0.55 -9.06 -1.13
N GLN A 44 0.23 -8.00 -1.33
CA GLN A 44 1.68 -8.06 -1.28
C GLN A 44 2.23 -6.74 -0.76
N LYS A 45 3.27 -6.83 0.06
CA LYS A 45 3.97 -5.68 0.64
C LYS A 45 5.47 -5.89 0.44
N GLN A 46 6.18 -4.90 -0.09
CA GLN A 46 7.62 -4.99 -0.35
C GLN A 46 8.31 -3.69 0.04
N LEU A 47 9.43 -3.79 0.75
CA LEU A 47 10.36 -2.68 0.92
C LEU A 47 11.26 -2.62 -0.31
N VAL A 48 11.22 -1.49 -1.02
CA VAL A 48 12.04 -1.25 -2.21
C VAL A 48 13.12 -0.24 -1.87
N VAL A 49 14.35 -0.58 -2.23
CA VAL A 49 15.53 0.29 -2.10
C VAL A 49 16.14 0.42 -3.48
N GLN A 50 16.01 1.60 -4.10
CA GLN A 50 16.48 1.86 -5.45
C GLN A 50 17.02 3.28 -5.54
N ASP A 51 18.25 3.43 -6.04
CA ASP A 51 18.88 4.74 -6.34
C ASP A 51 18.69 5.77 -5.19
N ASP A 52 19.03 5.37 -3.97
CA ASP A 52 18.86 6.13 -2.71
C ASP A 52 17.42 6.47 -2.29
N HIS A 53 16.41 5.96 -2.99
CA HIS A 53 15.02 6.03 -2.56
C HIS A 53 14.57 4.75 -1.85
N ILE A 54 14.01 4.95 -0.66
CA ILE A 54 13.37 3.90 0.13
C ILE A 54 11.86 4.16 0.16
N TYR A 55 11.09 3.19 -0.30
CA TYR A 55 9.63 3.21 -0.27
C TYR A 55 9.06 1.82 -0.04
N VAL A 56 7.79 1.76 0.38
CA VAL A 56 7.05 0.50 0.46
C VAL A 56 6.08 0.43 -0.71
N ALA A 57 6.20 -0.62 -1.51
CA ALA A 57 5.20 -0.96 -2.51
C ALA A 57 4.16 -1.89 -1.88
N VAL A 58 2.89 -1.54 -2.01
CA VAL A 58 1.74 -2.33 -1.53
C VAL A 58 0.82 -2.62 -2.70
N SER A 59 0.71 -3.89 -3.07
CA SER A 59 -0.21 -4.33 -4.12
C SER A 59 -1.60 -4.58 -3.54
N LEU A 60 -2.61 -4.09 -4.24
CA LEU A 60 -3.99 -4.07 -3.81
C LEU A 60 -4.89 -4.88 -4.75
N VAL A 61 -5.93 -5.49 -4.17
CA VAL A 61 -7.06 -6.06 -4.90
C VAL A 61 -8.36 -5.46 -4.38
N HIS A 62 -9.42 -5.44 -5.20
CA HIS A 62 -10.73 -5.06 -4.70
C HIS A 62 -11.12 -5.97 -3.53
N ARG A 63 -11.53 -5.37 -2.42
CA ARG A 63 -12.09 -6.13 -1.32
C ARG A 63 -13.40 -6.72 -1.80
N MET A 64 -13.43 -8.03 -2.08
CA MET A 64 -14.70 -8.70 -2.32
C MET A 64 -15.54 -8.51 -1.07
N ALA A 65 -16.76 -7.99 -1.22
CA ALA A 65 -17.72 -8.07 -0.15
C ALA A 65 -17.86 -9.57 0.17
N GLU A 66 -17.52 -9.98 1.39
CA GLU A 66 -17.86 -11.31 1.85
C GLU A 66 -19.40 -11.37 1.83
N GLY A 67 -19.95 -11.88 0.74
CA GLY A 67 -21.31 -12.34 0.71
C GLY A 67 -21.36 -13.59 1.59
N HIS A 68 -22.05 -13.49 2.72
CA HIS A 68 -23.25 -14.26 3.10
C HIS A 68 -23.54 -14.04 4.59
#